data_AF-A0A2N5XDN9-F1
#
_entry.id   AF-A0A2N5XDN9-F1
#
_cell.length_a   1.000
_cell.length_b   1.000
_cell.length_c   1.000
_cell.angle_alpha   90.00
_cell.angle_beta   90.00
_cell.angle_gamma   90.00
#
_symmetry.space_group_name_H-M   'P 1'
#
loop_
_entity.id
_entity.type
_entity.pdbx_description
1 polymer ?
#
loop_
_entity_poly.entity_id
_entity_poly.type
_entity_poly.pdbx_seq_one_letter_code
_entity_poly.pdbx_strand_id
1 'polypeptide(L)'
;MKATFTLGRIAGIKVGVHWSVVVILLLLALGLAEGRLPEAHPGSSPLVYWGLAVATSLVFLASLLAHEMAHSVVARRNGVEVEDIVLWLLGGASRIRSEAPSPGAELRIAGVGPLVSLVLGALFGLAAWILGLLSVTGPAVEAVVWLAGINILLALFNSVPAAPLDGGRLLRAFLWWRTGDRLRATAGATA
;
A
#
# COMPACT_ATOMS: atom_id res chain seq x y z
N MET A 1 -7.87 -15.27 -2.65
CA MET A 1 -7.53 -15.93 -1.37
C MET A 1 -8.56 -15.59 -0.30
N LYS A 2 -8.86 -16.51 0.63
CA LYS A 2 -9.85 -16.27 1.71
C LYS A 2 -9.15 -15.69 2.95
N ALA A 3 -9.83 -14.82 3.69
CA ALA A 3 -9.32 -14.30 4.96
C ALA A 3 -9.28 -15.43 6.01
N THR A 4 -8.20 -15.48 6.80
CA THR A 4 -8.09 -16.39 7.96
C THR A 4 -8.75 -15.75 9.18
N PHE A 5 -8.56 -14.44 9.35
CA PHE A 5 -9.12 -13.65 10.44
C PHE A 5 -9.90 -12.46 9.87
N THR A 6 -11.02 -12.10 10.50
CA THR A 6 -11.77 -10.88 10.14
C THR A 6 -11.39 -9.78 11.14
N LEU A 7 -10.89 -8.64 10.66
CA LEU A 7 -10.58 -7.48 11.49
C LEU A 7 -11.82 -6.63 11.80
N GLY A 8 -12.83 -6.66 10.92
CA GLY A 8 -14.08 -5.94 11.10
C GLY A 8 -14.62 -5.36 9.79
N ARG A 9 -15.34 -4.24 9.90
CA ARG A 9 -15.81 -3.46 8.74
C ARG A 9 -15.30 -2.03 8.82
N ILE A 10 -14.72 -1.54 7.73
CA ILE A 10 -14.30 -0.14 7.58
C ILE A 10 -15.05 0.44 6.38
N ALA A 11 -15.70 1.59 6.54
CA ALA A 11 -16.57 2.19 5.52
C ALA A 11 -17.61 1.22 4.91
N GLY A 12 -18.09 0.24 5.70
CA GLY A 12 -19.03 -0.80 5.28
C GLY A 12 -18.40 -2.03 4.58
N ILE A 13 -17.10 -1.99 4.29
CA ILE A 13 -16.35 -3.04 3.59
C ILE A 13 -15.73 -3.98 4.61
N LYS A 14 -15.88 -5.30 4.43
CA LYS A 14 -15.30 -6.29 5.33
C LYS A 14 -13.78 -6.30 5.12
N VAL A 15 -13.03 -6.18 6.21
CA VAL A 15 -11.57 -6.24 6.19
C VAL A 15 -11.14 -7.53 6.87
N GLY A 16 -10.35 -8.32 6.15
CA GLY A 16 -9.78 -9.58 6.62
C GLY A 16 -8.27 -9.63 6.44
N VAL A 17 -7.66 -10.56 7.16
CA VAL A 17 -6.23 -10.82 7.14
C VAL A 17 -6.02 -12.31 6.94
N HIS A 18 -5.12 -12.66 6.03
CA HIS A 18 -4.62 -14.01 5.88
C HIS A 18 -3.43 -14.22 6.83
N TRP A 19 -3.25 -15.44 7.36
CA TRP A 19 -2.16 -15.75 8.31
C TRP A 19 -0.76 -15.36 7.79
N SER A 20 -0.58 -15.34 6.47
CA SER A 20 0.68 -14.94 5.84
C SER A 20 1.08 -13.48 6.07
N VAL A 21 0.18 -12.63 6.58
CA VAL A 21 0.55 -11.28 7.07
C VAL A 21 1.52 -11.36 8.25
N VAL A 22 1.40 -12.38 9.11
CA VAL A 22 2.34 -12.57 10.22
C VAL A 22 3.76 -12.81 9.70
N VAL A 23 3.89 -13.52 8.56
CA VAL A 23 5.19 -13.79 7.94
C VAL A 23 5.82 -12.50 7.42
N ILE A 24 5.09 -11.66 6.67
CA ILE A 24 5.67 -10.39 6.20
C ILE A 24 5.97 -9.43 7.35
N LEU A 25 5.12 -9.37 8.38
CA LEU A 25 5.40 -8.57 9.58
C LEU A 25 6.68 -9.03 10.28
N LEU A 26 6.90 -10.34 10.38
CA LEU A 26 8.13 -10.90 10.96
C LEU A 26 9.36 -10.57 10.10
N LEU A 27 9.26 -10.71 8.77
CA LEU A 27 10.38 -10.39 7.87
C LEU A 27 10.74 -8.90 7.91
N LEU A 28 9.73 -8.01 7.92
CA LEU A 28 9.94 -6.57 8.05
C LEU A 28 10.53 -6.23 9.43
N ALA A 29 9.99 -6.81 10.49
CA ALA A 29 10.50 -6.56 11.84
C ALA A 29 11.94 -7.05 12.00
N LEU A 30 12.28 -8.23 11.48
CA LEU A 30 13.65 -8.75 11.47
C LEU A 30 14.59 -7.83 10.69
N GLY A 31 14.24 -7.47 9.45
CA GLY A 31 15.08 -6.62 8.62
C GLY A 31 15.32 -5.21 9.19
N LEU A 32 14.33 -4.68 9.91
CA LEU A 32 14.45 -3.40 10.62
C LEU A 32 15.26 -3.54 11.91
N ALA A 33 14.97 -4.54 12.74
CA ALA A 33 15.56 -4.69 14.07
C ALA A 33 17.03 -5.14 14.02
N GLU A 34 17.37 -6.05 13.11
CA GLU A 34 18.71 -6.64 12.98
C GLU A 34 19.54 -6.01 11.86
N GLY A 35 18.93 -5.13 11.04
CA GLY A 35 19.58 -4.48 9.90
C GLY A 35 19.46 -2.97 9.95
N ARG A 36 18.41 -2.41 9.35
CA ARG A 36 18.33 -0.98 9.05
C ARG A 36 18.52 -0.06 10.26
N LEU A 37 17.87 -0.35 11.39
CA LEU A 37 17.91 0.51 12.57
C LEU A 37 19.29 0.50 13.27
N PRO A 38 19.90 -0.66 13.62
CA PRO A 38 21.23 -0.68 14.21
C PRO A 38 22.34 -0.20 13.27
N GLU A 39 22.22 -0.44 11.95
CA GLU A 39 23.18 0.08 10.97
C GLU A 39 23.18 1.60 10.88
N ALA A 40 21.99 2.22 10.87
CA ALA A 40 21.86 3.68 10.78
C ALA A 40 22.15 4.39 12.11
N HIS A 41 21.72 3.79 13.23
CA HIS A 41 21.86 4.36 14.57
C HIS A 41 22.34 3.30 15.57
N PRO A 42 23.66 3.00 15.59
CA PRO A 42 24.22 2.01 16.49
C PRO A 42 24.15 2.44 17.96
N GLY A 43 24.12 1.46 18.88
CA GLY A 43 24.25 1.69 20.32
C GLY A 43 22.93 1.75 21.11
N SER A 44 21.77 1.56 20.48
CA SER A 44 20.51 1.36 21.22
C SER A 44 20.37 -0.10 21.67
N SER A 45 19.51 -0.34 22.67
CA SER A 45 19.28 -1.71 23.15
C SER A 45 18.46 -2.53 22.14
N PRO A 46 18.62 -3.87 22.11
CA PRO A 46 17.83 -4.75 21.24
C PRO A 46 16.32 -4.57 21.41
N LEU A 47 15.86 -4.32 22.64
CA LEU A 47 14.44 -4.08 22.92
C LEU A 47 13.90 -2.84 22.20
N VAL A 48 14.70 -1.77 22.09
CA VAL A 48 14.30 -0.55 21.36
C VAL A 48 14.20 -0.84 19.87
N TYR A 49 15.18 -1.53 19.28
CA TYR A 49 15.14 -1.88 17.86
C TYR A 49 13.95 -2.76 17.53
N TRP A 50 13.72 -3.82 18.30
CA TRP A 50 12.58 -4.72 18.09
C TRP A 50 11.23 -4.03 18.31
N GLY A 51 11.10 -3.19 19.34
CA GLY A 51 9.89 -2.41 19.59
C GLY A 51 9.57 -1.46 18.42
N LEU A 52 10.56 -0.72 17.94
CA LEU A 52 10.41 0.18 16.79
C LEU A 52 10.13 -0.60 15.50
N ALA A 53 10.81 -1.72 15.27
CA ALA A 53 10.63 -2.53 14.08
C ALA A 53 9.22 -3.12 13.96
N VAL A 54 8.67 -3.63 15.06
CA VAL A 54 7.27 -4.11 15.13
C VAL A 54 6.30 -2.96 14.91
N ALA A 55 6.47 -1.83 15.61
CA ALA A 55 5.61 -0.66 15.46
C ALA A 55 5.61 -0.15 14.00
N THR A 56 6.79 -0.03 13.40
CA THR A 56 6.99 0.41 12.01
C THR A 56 6.30 -0.53 11.03
N SER A 57 6.46 -1.85 11.21
CA SER A 57 5.83 -2.87 10.37
C SER A 57 4.30 -2.81 10.44
N LEU A 58 3.73 -2.55 11.62
CA LEU A 58 2.29 -2.37 11.81
C LEU A 58 1.78 -1.07 11.15
N VAL A 59 2.53 0.02 11.25
CA VAL A 59 2.17 1.29 10.58
C VAL A 59 2.24 1.14 9.06
N PHE A 60 3.21 0.39 8.54
CA PHE A 60 3.26 0.05 7.12
C PHE A 60 2.05 -0.78 6.69
N LEU A 61 1.67 -1.81 7.47
CA LEU A 61 0.46 -2.60 7.19
C LEU A 61 -0.80 -1.72 7.19
N ALA A 62 -0.88 -0.74 8.09
CA ALA A 62 -1.97 0.24 8.10
C ALA A 62 -1.96 1.14 6.86
N SER A 63 -0.78 1.52 6.37
CA SER A 63 -0.62 2.30 5.13
C SER A 63 -1.05 1.50 3.90
N LEU A 64 -0.68 0.23 3.83
CA LEU A 64 -1.13 -0.71 2.80
C LEU A 64 -2.66 -0.91 2.86
N LEU A 65 -3.23 -1.06 4.05
CA LEU A 65 -4.69 -1.11 4.20
C LEU A 65 -5.34 0.19 3.72
N ALA A 66 -4.77 1.36 4.02
CA ALA A 66 -5.29 2.64 3.56
C ALA A 66 -5.27 2.75 2.03
N HIS A 67 -4.20 2.26 1.38
CA HIS A 67 -4.10 2.15 -0.08
C HIS A 67 -5.25 1.33 -0.68
N GLU A 68 -5.48 0.12 -0.17
CA GLU A 68 -6.55 -0.79 -0.64
C GLU A 68 -7.96 -0.28 -0.34
N MET A 69 -8.12 0.34 0.83
CA MET A 69 -9.35 1.02 1.22
C MET A 69 -9.66 2.16 0.26
N ALA A 70 -8.66 2.90 -0.20
CA ALA A 70 -8.84 3.99 -1.15
C ALA A 70 -9.42 3.48 -2.47
N HIS A 71 -8.84 2.40 -3.05
CA HIS A 71 -9.40 1.74 -4.23
C HIS A 71 -10.86 1.37 -4.01
N SER A 72 -11.13 0.72 -2.89
CA SER A 72 -12.45 0.17 -2.57
C SER A 72 -13.51 1.24 -2.37
N VAL A 73 -13.16 2.34 -1.70
CA VAL A 73 -14.05 3.51 -1.50
C VAL A 73 -14.32 4.21 -2.82
N VAL A 74 -13.30 4.43 -3.66
CA VAL A 74 -13.49 5.06 -4.98
C VAL A 74 -14.28 4.15 -5.93
N ALA A 75 -14.06 2.84 -5.88
CA ALA A 75 -14.85 1.86 -6.64
C ALA A 75 -16.34 1.96 -6.30
N ARG A 76 -16.69 1.92 -5.01
CA ARG A 76 -18.09 2.08 -4.56
C ARG A 76 -18.71 3.41 -4.99
N ARG A 77 -17.94 4.50 -4.95
CA ARG A 77 -18.40 5.82 -5.41
C ARG A 77 -18.66 5.87 -6.93
N ASN A 78 -18.02 5.00 -7.70
CA ASN A 78 -18.26 4.84 -9.14
C ASN A 78 -19.29 3.72 -9.44
N GLY A 79 -20.05 3.25 -8.45
CA GLY A 79 -21.09 2.22 -8.65
C GLY A 79 -20.55 0.79 -8.78
N VAL A 80 -19.29 0.55 -8.41
CA VAL A 80 -18.67 -0.77 -8.46
C VAL A 80 -18.82 -1.48 -7.12
N GLU A 81 -19.27 -2.74 -7.14
CA GLU A 81 -19.48 -3.53 -5.94
C GLU A 81 -18.15 -4.10 -5.40
N VAL A 82 -17.91 -3.90 -4.10
CA VAL A 82 -16.74 -4.44 -3.37
C VAL A 82 -17.22 -5.30 -2.21
N GLU A 83 -16.82 -6.57 -2.19
CA GLU A 83 -17.21 -7.50 -1.12
C GLU A 83 -16.38 -7.28 0.15
N ASP A 84 -15.07 -7.42 0.00
CA ASP A 84 -14.11 -7.44 1.09
C ASP A 84 -12.68 -7.19 0.62
N ILE A 85 -11.84 -6.81 1.57
CA ILE A 85 -10.40 -6.62 1.41
C ILE A 85 -9.70 -7.67 2.24
N VAL A 86 -8.77 -8.39 1.63
CA VAL A 86 -7.91 -9.36 2.34
C VAL A 86 -6.45 -8.92 2.23
N LEU A 87 -5.84 -8.64 3.37
CA LEU A 87 -4.39 -8.43 3.47
C LEU A 87 -3.66 -9.78 3.53
N TRP A 88 -2.56 -9.91 2.81
CA TRP A 88 -1.74 -11.12 2.72
C TRP A 88 -0.27 -10.77 2.44
N LEU A 89 0.58 -11.80 2.33
CA LEU A 89 2.05 -11.65 2.20
C LEU A 89 2.51 -10.63 1.15
N LEU A 90 1.91 -10.64 -0.04
CA LEU A 90 2.34 -9.80 -1.16
C LEU A 90 1.58 -8.47 -1.29
N GLY A 91 0.68 -8.14 -0.36
CA GLY A 91 -0.11 -6.92 -0.42
C GLY A 91 -1.52 -7.07 0.11
N GLY A 92 -2.43 -6.19 -0.32
CA GLY A 92 -3.86 -6.40 -0.19
C GLY A 92 -4.47 -6.89 -1.50
N ALA A 93 -5.63 -7.52 -1.39
CA ALA A 93 -6.46 -7.79 -2.54
C ALA A 93 -7.90 -7.42 -2.20
N SER A 94 -8.44 -6.45 -2.92
CA SER A 94 -9.87 -6.14 -2.90
C SER A 94 -10.62 -7.08 -3.83
N ARG A 95 -11.66 -7.75 -3.32
CA ARG A 95 -12.59 -8.52 -4.15
C ARG A 95 -13.65 -7.59 -4.72
N ILE A 96 -13.44 -7.21 -5.98
CA ILE A 96 -14.34 -6.37 -6.76
C ILE A 96 -15.21 -7.28 -7.63
N ARG A 97 -16.55 -7.19 -7.50
CA ARG A 97 -17.50 -8.07 -8.22
C ARG A 97 -17.79 -7.62 -9.63
N SER A 98 -17.75 -6.31 -9.87
CA SER A 98 -18.11 -5.71 -11.14
C SER A 98 -16.92 -4.96 -11.75
N GLU A 99 -16.92 -4.88 -13.06
CA GLU A 99 -15.88 -4.17 -13.80
C GLU A 99 -16.16 -2.66 -13.78
N ALA A 100 -15.13 -1.84 -13.98
CA ALA A 100 -15.34 -0.39 -13.98
C ALA A 100 -16.26 0.03 -15.15
N PRO A 101 -17.26 0.91 -14.91
CA PRO A 101 -18.27 1.24 -15.91
C PRO A 101 -17.75 2.16 -17.04
N SER A 102 -16.58 2.78 -16.86
CA SER A 102 -15.98 3.68 -17.86
C SER A 102 -14.45 3.76 -17.70
N PRO A 103 -13.72 4.19 -18.74
CA PRO A 103 -12.28 4.43 -18.65
C PRO A 103 -11.92 5.42 -17.53
N GLY A 104 -12.73 6.47 -17.35
CA GLY A 104 -12.52 7.45 -16.29
C GLY A 104 -12.74 6.87 -14.89
N ALA A 105 -13.68 5.93 -14.72
CA ALA A 105 -13.85 5.20 -13.47
C ALA A 105 -12.64 4.29 -13.21
N GLU A 106 -12.16 3.53 -14.20
CA GLU A 106 -10.97 2.68 -14.07
C GLU A 106 -9.73 3.51 -13.68
N LEU A 107 -9.52 4.67 -14.33
CA LEU A 107 -8.41 5.57 -14.03
C LEU A 107 -8.45 6.07 -12.57
N ARG A 108 -9.61 6.53 -12.09
CA ARG A 108 -9.77 7.01 -10.71
C ARG A 108 -9.57 5.88 -9.71
N ILE A 109 -10.14 4.70 -9.99
CA ILE A 109 -10.02 3.55 -9.10
C ILE A 109 -8.56 3.11 -9.04
N ALA A 110 -7.89 2.87 -10.17
CA ALA A 110 -6.50 2.42 -10.16
C ALA A 110 -5.52 3.49 -9.65
N GLY A 111 -5.78 4.78 -9.87
CA GLY A 111 -4.86 5.84 -9.49
C GLY A 111 -4.91 6.22 -8.01
N VAL A 112 -6.03 6.00 -7.32
CA VAL A 112 -6.19 6.50 -5.93
C VAL A 112 -5.31 5.76 -4.93
N GLY A 113 -5.04 4.46 -5.12
CA GLY A 113 -4.15 3.70 -4.22
C GLY A 113 -2.72 4.25 -4.24
N PRO A 114 -2.05 4.27 -5.41
CA PRO A 114 -0.72 4.87 -5.55
C PRO A 114 -0.67 6.32 -5.05
N LEU A 115 -1.72 7.12 -5.29
CA LEU A 115 -1.81 8.48 -4.76
C LEU A 115 -1.82 8.51 -3.23
N VAL A 116 -2.61 7.65 -2.57
CA VAL A 116 -2.65 7.57 -1.10
C VAL A 116 -1.30 7.14 -0.54
N SER A 117 -0.64 6.15 -1.14
CA SER A 117 0.71 5.74 -0.74
C SER A 117 1.72 6.87 -0.91
N LEU A 118 1.66 7.62 -2.01
CA LEU A 118 2.54 8.76 -2.24
C LEU A 118 2.31 9.87 -1.20
N VAL A 119 1.05 10.19 -0.88
CA VAL A 119 0.70 11.17 0.15
C VAL A 119 1.20 10.73 1.53
N LEU A 120 0.99 9.46 1.92
CA LEU A 120 1.52 8.94 3.19
C LEU A 120 3.04 9.00 3.23
N GLY A 121 3.71 8.63 2.14
CA GLY A 121 5.16 8.75 2.01
C GLY A 121 5.65 10.19 2.19
N ALA A 122 4.98 11.16 1.55
CA ALA A 122 5.28 12.57 1.69
C ALA A 122 5.03 13.08 3.13
N LEU A 123 3.96 12.64 3.79
CA LEU A 123 3.65 13.03 5.18
C LEU A 123 4.69 12.49 6.16
N PHE A 124 5.11 11.22 6.02
CA PHE A 124 6.19 10.67 6.84
C PHE A 124 7.53 11.36 6.54
N GLY A 125 7.82 11.68 5.27
CA GLY A 125 9.01 12.42 4.87
C GLY A 125 9.03 13.83 5.46
N LEU A 126 7.89 14.53 5.44
CA LEU A 126 7.72 15.83 6.07
C LEU A 126 7.91 15.74 7.58
N ALA A 127 7.34 14.73 8.24
CA ALA A 127 7.52 14.51 9.67
C ALA A 127 9.00 14.28 10.03
N ALA A 128 9.71 13.43 9.28
CA ALA A 128 11.14 13.21 9.46
C ALA A 128 11.97 14.49 9.22
N TRP A 129 11.62 15.28 8.21
CA TRP A 129 12.27 16.55 7.92
C TRP A 129 12.10 17.56 9.07
N ILE A 130 10.88 17.70 9.61
CA ILE A 130 10.61 18.56 10.77
C ILE A 130 11.40 18.10 11.99
N LEU A 131 11.47 16.79 12.26
CA LEU A 131 12.27 16.25 13.35
C LEU A 131 13.76 16.58 13.19
N GLY A 132 14.28 16.53 11.96
CA GLY A 132 15.64 16.97 11.63
C GLY A 132 15.88 18.46 11.90
N LEU A 133 14.92 19.33 11.56
CA LEU A 133 15.00 20.76 11.90
C LEU A 133 15.04 21.02 13.41
N LEU A 134 14.40 20.16 14.20
CA LEU A 134 14.40 20.19 15.66
C LEU A 134 15.61 19.47 16.27
N SER A 135 16.58 19.03 15.45
CA SER A 135 17.76 18.25 15.87
C SER A 135 17.41 16.95 16.62
N VAL A 136 16.20 16.42 16.41
CA VAL A 136 15.81 15.11 16.94
C VAL A 136 16.44 14.06 16.05
N THR A 137 17.19 13.14 16.67
CA THR A 137 17.89 12.04 15.98
C THR A 137 17.63 10.72 16.68
N GLY A 138 17.97 9.61 16.02
CA GLY A 138 17.90 8.27 16.60
C GLY A 138 16.99 7.31 15.83
N PRO A 139 16.89 6.06 16.30
CA PRO A 139 16.25 4.98 15.56
C PRO A 139 14.75 5.21 15.30
N ALA A 140 14.08 6.01 16.15
CA ALA A 140 12.67 6.36 15.92
C ALA A 140 12.49 7.29 14.71
N VAL A 141 13.42 8.24 14.48
CA VAL A 141 13.39 9.11 13.30
C VAL A 141 13.68 8.28 12.06
N GLU A 142 14.66 7.36 12.14
CA GLU A 142 14.99 6.44 11.06
C GLU A 142 13.81 5.54 10.67
N ALA A 143 13.03 5.06 11.64
CA ALA A 143 11.79 4.32 11.37
C ALA A 143 10.78 5.15 10.56
N VAL A 144 10.64 6.45 10.86
CA VAL A 144 9.76 7.36 10.09
C VAL A 144 10.31 7.60 8.68
N VAL A 145 11.62 7.77 8.52
CA VAL A 145 12.29 7.88 7.21
C VAL A 145 12.05 6.61 6.39
N TRP A 146 12.17 5.44 7.02
CA TRP A 146 11.90 4.17 6.36
C TRP A 146 10.43 4.06 5.91
N LEU A 147 9.46 4.48 6.75
CA LEU A 147 8.05 4.54 6.39
C LEU A 147 7.77 5.48 5.21
N ALA A 148 8.48 6.60 5.13
CA ALA A 148 8.40 7.51 3.99
C ALA A 148 8.87 6.81 2.71
N GLY A 149 10.07 6.21 2.76
CA GLY A 149 10.69 5.53 1.63
C GLY A 149 9.86 4.35 1.13
N ILE A 150 9.38 3.48 2.02
CA ILE A 150 8.61 2.29 1.63
C ILE A 150 7.26 2.65 1.01
N ASN A 151 6.59 3.71 1.48
CA ASN A 151 5.32 4.16 0.92
C ASN A 151 5.50 4.81 -0.46
N ILE A 152 6.57 5.58 -0.65
CA ILE A 152 6.94 6.10 -1.97
C ILE A 152 7.27 4.93 -2.91
N LEU A 153 8.05 3.96 -2.46
CA LEU A 153 8.38 2.77 -3.24
C LEU A 153 7.12 1.98 -3.61
N LEU A 154 6.18 1.80 -2.67
CA LEU A 154 4.89 1.15 -2.92
C LEU A 154 4.08 1.89 -3.98
N ALA A 155 4.05 3.22 -3.94
CA ALA A 155 3.36 4.05 -4.94
C ALA A 155 4.01 3.91 -6.32
N LEU A 156 5.34 4.00 -6.39
CA LEU A 156 6.09 3.89 -7.64
C LEU A 156 5.95 2.50 -8.26
N PHE A 157 6.14 1.45 -7.46
CA PHE A 157 6.02 0.07 -7.91
C PHE A 157 4.60 -0.21 -8.42
N ASN A 158 3.55 0.16 -7.68
CA ASN A 158 2.18 -0.02 -8.14
C ASN A 158 1.82 0.86 -9.34
N SER A 159 2.57 1.92 -9.65
CA SER A 159 2.35 2.74 -10.84
C SER A 159 3.02 2.20 -12.10
N VAL A 160 3.84 1.14 -12.00
CA VAL A 160 4.50 0.51 -13.16
C VAL A 160 3.42 -0.06 -14.10
N PRO A 161 3.49 0.22 -15.42
CA PRO A 161 2.49 -0.20 -16.40
C PRO A 161 2.60 -1.69 -16.75
N ALA A 162 2.42 -2.57 -15.77
CA ALA A 162 2.46 -4.01 -15.92
C ALA A 162 1.36 -4.68 -15.09
N ALA A 163 0.76 -5.75 -15.61
CA ALA A 163 -0.11 -6.59 -14.81
C ALA A 163 0.73 -7.37 -13.77
N PRO A 164 0.24 -7.61 -12.53
CA PRO A 164 -1.09 -7.28 -11.99
C PRO A 164 -1.19 -5.92 -11.26
N LEU A 165 -0.25 -5.00 -11.47
CA LEU A 165 -0.13 -3.74 -10.73
C LEU A 165 -1.19 -2.71 -11.17
N ASP A 166 -1.42 -1.70 -10.34
CA ASP A 166 -2.38 -0.62 -10.66
C ASP A 166 -1.98 0.16 -11.92
N GLY A 167 -0.69 0.30 -12.21
CA GLY A 167 -0.18 0.96 -13.40
C GLY A 167 -0.60 0.25 -14.68
N GLY A 168 -0.71 -1.08 -14.67
CA GLY A 168 -1.30 -1.84 -15.78
C GLY A 168 -2.78 -1.49 -15.98
N ARG A 169 -3.53 -1.27 -14.89
CA ARG A 169 -4.93 -0.82 -14.95
C ARG A 169 -5.06 0.64 -15.40
N LEU A 170 -4.13 1.51 -15.00
CA LEU A 170 -4.03 2.88 -15.49
C LEU A 170 -3.74 2.90 -17.00
N LEU A 171 -2.80 2.08 -17.48
CA LEU A 171 -2.51 1.92 -18.90
C LEU A 171 -3.73 1.39 -19.65
N ARG A 172 -4.42 0.37 -19.11
CA ARG A 172 -5.68 -0.15 -19.67
C ARG A 172 -6.74 0.92 -19.77
N ALA A 173 -6.91 1.75 -18.73
CA ALA A 173 -7.86 2.86 -18.75
C ALA A 173 -7.52 3.88 -19.84
N PHE A 174 -6.25 4.22 -20.00
CA PHE A 174 -5.77 5.12 -21.05
C PHE A 174 -6.00 4.55 -22.46
N LEU A 175 -5.62 3.29 -22.67
CA LEU A 175 -5.84 2.59 -23.95
C LEU A 175 -7.33 2.49 -24.27
N TRP A 176 -8.18 2.17 -23.29
CA TRP A 176 -9.63 2.07 -23.47
C TRP A 176 -10.25 3.42 -23.84
N TRP A 177 -9.80 4.51 -23.20
CA TRP A 177 -10.22 5.85 -23.59
C TRP A 177 -9.83 6.20 -25.03
N ARG A 178 -8.64 5.78 -25.47
CA ARG A 178 -8.13 6.06 -26.82
C ARG A 178 -8.76 5.20 -27.91
N THR A 179 -8.99 3.91 -27.64
CA THR A 179 -9.48 2.96 -28.65
C THR A 179 -10.99 2.85 -28.69
N GLY A 180 -11.69 3.22 -27.61
CA GLY A 180 -13.11 2.92 -27.41
C GLY A 180 -13.41 1.42 -27.23
N ASP A 181 -12.41 0.56 -27.38
CA ASP A 181 -12.50 -0.90 -27.33
C ASP A 181 -11.71 -1.43 -26.14
N ARG A 182 -12.46 -1.92 -25.15
CA ARG A 182 -11.95 -2.42 -23.88
C ARG A 182 -11.18 -3.73 -24.00
N LEU A 183 -11.54 -4.59 -24.95
CA LEU A 183 -10.87 -5.88 -25.14
C LEU A 183 -9.46 -5.65 -25.70
N ARG A 184 -9.34 -4.75 -26.69
CA ARG A 184 -8.04 -4.32 -27.22
C ARG A 184 -7.18 -3.62 -26.17
N ALA A 185 -7.80 -2.80 -25.32
CA ALA A 185 -7.10 -2.12 -24.23
C ALA A 185 -6.57 -3.09 -23.16
N THR A 186 -7.31 -4.18 -22.89
CA THR A 186 -6.86 -5.21 -21.95
C THR A 186 -5.67 -5.98 -22.51
N ALA A 187 -5.73 -6.39 -23.79
CA ALA A 187 -4.62 -7.10 -24.44
C ALA A 187 -3.32 -6.28 -24.45
N GLY A 188 -3.41 -4.96 -24.70
CA GLY A 188 -2.25 -4.07 -24.70
C GLY A 188 -1.69 -3.71 -23.32
N ALA A 189 -2.44 -3.96 -22.24
CA ALA A 189 -2.01 -3.71 -20.86
C ALA A 189 -1.45 -4.96 -20.16
N THR A 190 -1.59 -6.14 -20.78
CA THR A 190 -1.10 -7.43 -20.27
C THR A 190 0.05 -8.02 -21.08
N ALA A 191 0.43 -7.37 -22.18
CA ALA A 191 1.58 -7.75 -23.02
C ALA A 191 2.89 -7.23 -22.41
#